data_AF-A0A8S9V554-F1
#
_entry.id   AF-A0A8S9V554-F1
#
_cell.length_a   1.000
_cell.length_b   1.000
_cell.length_c   1.000
_cell.angle_alpha   90.00
_cell.angle_beta   90.00
_cell.angle_gamma   90.00
#
_symmetry.space_group_name_H-M   'P 1'
#
loop_
_entity.id
_entity.type
_entity.pdbx_description
1 polymer ?
#
loop_
_entity_poly.entity_id
_entity_poly.type
_entity_poly.pdbx_seq_one_letter_code
_entity_poly.pdbx_strand_id
1 'polypeptide(L)'
;MTSHPTNAASSDAVNATRAMVTNAGDSCTWYAGETCSLPRTGFDCLNVLLETDECAIAPNGACVSISVYEKYLSNREHYEPLSRYFPAYTYCSADDSVCSTCIAEWSSNYEMTGSGGSTKYCTGSDGCICIAATEVPDWEQTVVANQCDGSSDSSSSGPQLRLTGWKSLREKLIETEHSFVQVETRLDATVRSEESLSEAPSVVVDVCPAPPRSPAVESQYMMAPM
;
A
#
# COMPACT_ATOMS: atom_id res chain seq x y z
N MET A 1 0.28 -35.15 52.44
CA MET A 1 0.28 -35.39 50.98
C MET A 1 -0.65 -34.37 50.37
N THR A 2 -0.13 -33.23 49.95
CA THR A 2 -0.89 -32.11 49.37
C THR A 2 -0.40 -31.92 47.94
N SER A 3 -1.15 -32.50 47.00
CA SER A 3 -0.90 -32.40 45.56
C SER A 3 -1.38 -31.05 45.05
N HIS A 4 -0.44 -30.24 44.54
CA HIS A 4 -0.73 -29.05 43.75
C HIS A 4 -1.07 -29.45 42.32
N PRO A 5 -2.11 -28.86 41.69
CA PRO A 5 -2.27 -28.94 40.25
C PRO A 5 -1.36 -27.90 39.57
N THR A 6 -0.52 -28.37 38.65
CA THR A 6 0.25 -27.57 37.70
C THR A 6 -0.68 -26.96 36.67
N ASN A 7 -0.80 -25.63 36.66
CA ASN A 7 -1.41 -24.89 35.55
C ASN A 7 -0.46 -24.94 34.34
N ALA A 8 -0.72 -25.85 33.41
CA ALA A 8 -0.22 -25.73 32.05
C ALA A 8 -1.11 -24.69 31.35
N ALA A 9 -0.58 -23.48 31.13
CA ALA A 9 -1.23 -22.49 30.28
C ALA A 9 -1.25 -23.05 28.85
N SER A 10 -2.45 -23.37 28.38
CA SER A 10 -2.65 -23.96 27.07
C SER A 10 -2.43 -22.93 25.97
N SER A 11 -1.62 -23.31 24.98
CA SER A 11 -1.49 -22.71 23.66
C SER A 11 -2.80 -22.69 22.85
N ASP A 12 -3.90 -23.26 23.37
CA ASP A 12 -5.20 -23.35 22.70
C ASP A 12 -5.94 -22.01 22.58
N ALA A 13 -5.58 -20.99 23.37
CA ALA A 13 -6.34 -19.73 23.36
C ALA A 13 -6.07 -18.84 22.13
N VAL A 14 -4.93 -19.01 21.46
CA VAL A 14 -4.59 -18.25 20.22
C VAL A 14 -5.22 -18.92 18.99
N ASN A 15 -5.52 -20.21 19.06
CA ASN A 15 -6.03 -21.00 17.95
C ASN A 15 -7.57 -21.06 17.88
N ALA A 16 -8.27 -20.59 18.92
CA ALA A 16 -9.72 -20.72 19.06
C ALA A 16 -10.56 -19.81 18.13
N THR A 17 -9.93 -18.91 17.37
CA THR A 17 -10.64 -17.89 16.56
C THR A 17 -10.54 -18.11 15.05
N ARG A 18 -9.73 -19.08 14.58
CA ARG A 18 -9.52 -19.31 13.14
C ARG A 18 -10.43 -20.40 12.61
N ALA A 19 -10.96 -20.20 11.40
CA ALA A 19 -11.77 -21.20 10.72
C ALA A 19 -10.86 -22.29 10.12
N MET A 20 -11.10 -23.56 10.41
CA MET A 20 -10.39 -24.66 9.75
C MET A 20 -11.01 -24.95 8.38
N VAL A 21 -10.17 -25.07 7.35
CA VAL A 21 -10.59 -25.49 6.01
C VAL A 21 -10.25 -26.97 5.79
N THR A 22 -11.19 -27.71 5.19
CA THR A 22 -11.08 -29.15 4.87
C THR A 22 -10.72 -29.41 3.41
N ASN A 23 -10.36 -28.37 2.64
CA ASN A 23 -10.04 -28.50 1.23
C ASN A 23 -8.64 -29.09 1.09
N ALA A 24 -8.58 -30.40 0.80
CA ALA A 24 -7.33 -31.07 0.46
C ALA A 24 -6.70 -30.39 -0.76
N GLY A 25 -5.48 -29.87 -0.60
CA GLY A 25 -4.72 -29.20 -1.67
C GLY A 25 -4.57 -27.69 -1.51
N ASP A 26 -5.19 -27.08 -0.50
CA ASP A 26 -4.87 -25.70 -0.12
C ASP A 26 -3.41 -25.62 0.36
N SER A 27 -2.73 -24.53 -0.02
CA SER A 27 -1.45 -24.13 0.56
C SER A 27 -1.56 -22.74 1.17
N CYS A 28 -0.54 -22.31 1.90
CA CYS A 28 -0.52 -20.93 2.38
C CYS A 28 -0.60 -19.94 1.22
N THR A 29 0.17 -20.16 0.14
CA THR A 29 0.23 -19.19 -0.96
C THR A 29 -0.96 -19.27 -1.91
N TRP A 30 -1.50 -20.46 -2.17
CA TRP A 30 -2.51 -20.69 -3.21
C TRP A 30 -3.72 -21.46 -2.66
N TYR A 31 -4.91 -21.14 -3.17
CA TYR A 31 -6.09 -21.98 -2.96
C TYR A 31 -5.97 -23.32 -3.70
N ALA A 32 -6.77 -24.31 -3.31
CA ALA A 32 -6.73 -25.66 -3.86
C ALA A 32 -6.87 -25.67 -5.38
N GLY A 33 -5.95 -26.35 -6.06
CA GLY A 33 -5.93 -26.45 -7.52
C GLY A 33 -5.37 -25.22 -8.24
N GLU A 34 -5.05 -24.16 -7.51
CA GLU A 34 -4.50 -22.92 -8.06
C GLU A 34 -2.97 -22.90 -7.89
N THR A 35 -2.29 -22.25 -8.82
CA THR A 35 -0.85 -21.98 -8.75
C THR A 35 -0.57 -20.83 -9.72
N CYS A 36 0.02 -19.74 -9.23
CA CYS A 36 0.35 -18.57 -10.06
C CYS A 36 -0.86 -17.86 -10.67
N SER A 37 -2.06 -18.11 -10.15
CA SER A 37 -3.33 -17.63 -10.69
C SER A 37 -4.16 -16.93 -9.62
N LEU A 38 -4.34 -17.57 -8.46
CA LEU A 38 -5.17 -17.07 -7.38
C LEU A 38 -4.45 -17.17 -6.02
N PRO A 39 -3.67 -16.15 -5.64
CA PRO A 39 -3.01 -16.13 -4.35
C PRO A 39 -4.01 -15.99 -3.21
N ARG A 40 -3.70 -16.60 -2.06
CA ARG A 40 -4.51 -16.48 -0.85
C ARG A 40 -4.52 -15.03 -0.36
N THR A 41 -5.70 -14.52 -0.03
CA THR A 41 -5.87 -13.16 0.51
C THR A 41 -5.20 -13.01 1.87
N GLY A 42 -4.88 -11.76 2.26
CA GLY A 42 -4.38 -11.48 3.61
C GLY A 42 -5.36 -11.92 4.71
N PHE A 43 -6.66 -11.77 4.45
CA PHE A 43 -7.73 -12.23 5.35
C PHE A 43 -7.65 -13.73 5.59
N ASP A 44 -7.69 -14.52 4.51
CA ASP A 44 -7.66 -15.97 4.62
C ASP A 44 -6.30 -16.47 5.13
N CYS A 45 -5.21 -15.77 4.83
CA CYS A 45 -3.88 -16.14 5.31
C CYS A 45 -3.79 -16.21 6.84
N LEU A 46 -4.43 -15.28 7.55
CA LEU A 46 -4.33 -15.17 9.00
C LEU A 46 -5.56 -15.68 9.75
N ASN A 47 -6.71 -15.79 9.09
CA ASN A 47 -7.96 -16.18 9.72
C ASN A 47 -8.37 -17.64 9.42
N VAL A 48 -7.72 -18.28 8.43
CA VAL A 48 -7.99 -19.67 8.06
C VAL A 48 -6.83 -20.57 8.45
N LEU A 49 -7.14 -21.68 9.13
CA LEU A 49 -6.20 -22.75 9.43
C LEU A 49 -6.22 -23.80 8.32
N LEU A 50 -5.04 -24.19 7.88
CA LEU A 50 -4.84 -25.33 7.01
C LEU A 50 -4.50 -26.56 7.84
N GLU A 51 -4.93 -27.74 7.38
CA GLU A 51 -4.70 -28.99 8.10
C GLU A 51 -3.21 -29.30 8.30
N THR A 52 -2.37 -28.84 7.39
CA THR A 52 -0.94 -29.19 7.34
C THR A 52 0.02 -28.03 7.56
N ASP A 53 -0.48 -26.78 7.66
CA ASP A 53 0.39 -25.60 7.69
C ASP A 53 -0.22 -24.45 8.52
N GLU A 54 0.66 -23.73 9.21
CA GLU A 54 0.38 -22.37 9.69
C GLU A 54 1.00 -21.36 8.74
N CYS A 55 0.30 -20.26 8.51
CA CYS A 55 0.70 -19.28 7.51
C CYS A 55 1.09 -17.92 8.13
N ALA A 56 1.94 -17.19 7.42
CA ALA A 56 2.33 -15.82 7.73
C ALA A 56 2.31 -14.98 6.46
N ILE A 57 2.02 -13.69 6.60
CA ILE A 57 2.11 -12.74 5.48
C ILE A 57 3.56 -12.24 5.37
N ALA A 58 4.14 -12.43 4.19
CA ALA A 58 5.46 -11.95 3.82
C ALA A 58 5.44 -10.46 3.44
N PRO A 59 6.59 -9.77 3.40
CA PRO A 59 6.68 -8.34 3.12
C PRO A 59 6.12 -7.92 1.76
N ASN A 60 6.11 -8.84 0.79
CA ASN A 60 5.57 -8.63 -0.55
C ASN A 60 4.06 -8.93 -0.65
N GLY A 61 3.39 -9.20 0.48
CA GLY A 61 1.96 -9.53 0.52
C GLY A 61 1.65 -11.00 0.30
N ALA A 62 2.64 -11.83 -0.05
CA ALA A 62 2.39 -13.26 -0.25
C ALA A 62 2.09 -13.94 1.08
N CYS A 63 1.05 -14.78 1.10
CA CYS A 63 0.86 -15.72 2.19
C CYS A 63 1.83 -16.88 2.04
N VAL A 64 2.65 -17.16 3.06
CA VAL A 64 3.70 -18.19 3.02
C VAL A 64 3.61 -19.10 4.25
N SER A 65 4.12 -20.32 4.14
CA SER A 65 4.23 -21.23 5.30
C SER A 65 5.12 -20.63 6.38
N ILE A 66 4.80 -20.91 7.64
CA ILE A 66 5.57 -20.48 8.81
C ILE A 66 7.04 -20.88 8.71
N SER A 67 7.35 -21.99 8.04
CA SER A 67 8.73 -22.44 7.78
C SER A 67 9.55 -21.43 6.97
N VAL A 68 8.93 -20.69 6.05
CA VAL A 68 9.59 -19.60 5.29
C VAL A 68 9.93 -18.44 6.23
N TYR A 69 9.03 -18.12 7.15
CA TYR A 69 9.26 -17.11 8.17
C TYR A 69 10.37 -17.52 9.16
N GLU A 70 10.40 -18.77 9.61
CA GLU A 70 11.46 -19.30 10.48
C GLU A 70 12.84 -19.21 9.81
N LYS A 71 12.91 -19.52 8.51
CA LYS A 71 14.14 -19.34 7.73
C LYS A 71 14.56 -17.87 7.61
N TYR A 72 13.62 -16.96 7.48
CA TYR A 72 13.92 -15.52 7.54
C TYR A 72 14.49 -15.14 8.91
N LEU A 73 13.90 -15.63 10.01
CA LEU A 73 14.38 -15.39 11.37
C LEU A 73 15.79 -15.91 11.60
N SER A 74 16.12 -17.11 11.12
CA SER A 74 17.47 -17.69 11.29
C SER A 74 18.55 -16.88 10.57
N ASN A 75 18.17 -16.15 9.52
CA ASN A 75 19.09 -15.41 8.68
C ASN A 75 18.94 -13.89 8.86
N ARG A 76 18.19 -13.45 9.86
CA ARG A 76 17.74 -12.05 10.02
C ARG A 76 18.91 -11.06 10.09
N GLU A 77 20.03 -11.45 10.67
CA GLU A 77 21.25 -10.61 10.77
C GLU A 77 21.85 -10.25 9.40
N HIS A 78 21.46 -10.93 8.33
CA HIS A 78 21.95 -10.69 6.97
C HIS A 78 21.01 -9.82 6.12
N TYR A 79 19.86 -9.40 6.66
CA TYR A 79 18.87 -8.61 5.92
C TYR A 79 18.76 -7.19 6.48
N GLU A 80 19.18 -6.19 5.71
CA GLU A 80 18.93 -4.77 6.02
C GLU A 80 18.34 -4.07 4.78
N PRO A 81 17.18 -3.39 4.90
CA PRO A 81 16.39 -3.21 6.10
C PRO A 81 15.65 -4.47 6.54
N LEU A 82 15.39 -4.62 7.85
CA LEU A 82 14.60 -5.72 8.39
C LEU A 82 13.18 -5.74 7.83
N SER A 83 12.92 -6.76 7.03
CA SER A 83 11.59 -7.12 6.53
C SER A 83 10.63 -7.54 7.65
N ARG A 84 9.44 -6.93 7.69
CA ARG A 84 8.39 -7.33 8.64
C ARG A 84 7.49 -8.41 8.05
N TYR A 85 7.45 -9.55 8.73
CA TYR A 85 6.45 -10.60 8.52
C TYR A 85 5.34 -10.47 9.58
N PHE A 86 4.17 -11.04 9.30
CA PHE A 86 3.03 -11.05 10.21
C PHE A 86 2.60 -12.48 10.55
N PRO A 87 3.32 -13.18 11.44
CA PRO A 87 2.90 -14.48 11.98
C PRO A 87 1.88 -14.29 13.12
N ALA A 88 0.94 -15.23 13.27
CA ALA A 88 0.08 -15.35 14.46
C ALA A 88 -0.79 -14.11 14.83
N TYR A 89 -1.13 -13.25 13.85
CA TYR A 89 -2.15 -12.20 14.02
C TYR A 89 -3.52 -12.67 13.51
N THR A 90 -4.56 -11.87 13.77
CA THR A 90 -5.90 -11.97 13.16
C THR A 90 -6.05 -10.84 12.16
N TYR A 91 -6.53 -11.14 10.95
CA TYR A 91 -6.82 -10.11 9.95
C TYR A 91 -8.18 -9.46 10.21
N CYS A 92 -8.30 -8.17 9.97
CA CYS A 92 -9.56 -7.46 10.15
C CYS A 92 -10.61 -7.85 9.12
N SER A 93 -11.89 -7.84 9.53
CA SER A 93 -13.00 -7.91 8.58
C SER A 93 -12.96 -6.71 7.62
N ALA A 94 -13.47 -6.88 6.40
CA ALA A 94 -13.61 -5.80 5.42
C ALA A 94 -14.45 -4.62 5.95
N ASP A 95 -15.32 -4.87 6.93
CA ASP A 95 -16.18 -3.88 7.57
C ASP A 95 -15.50 -3.10 8.72
N ASP A 96 -14.25 -3.43 9.09
CA ASP A 96 -13.54 -2.67 10.12
C ASP A 96 -13.19 -1.27 9.61
N SER A 97 -13.85 -0.26 10.19
CA SER A 97 -13.76 1.14 9.73
C SER A 97 -12.34 1.72 9.76
N VAL A 98 -11.49 1.29 10.69
CA VAL A 98 -10.10 1.74 10.77
C VAL A 98 -9.33 1.17 9.59
N CYS A 99 -9.47 -0.13 9.33
CA CYS A 99 -8.84 -0.77 8.18
C CYS A 99 -9.37 -0.25 6.84
N SER A 100 -10.68 -0.02 6.69
CA SER A 100 -11.22 0.58 5.47
C SER A 100 -10.62 1.97 5.20
N THR A 101 -10.38 2.76 6.25
CA THR A 101 -9.72 4.08 6.13
C THR A 101 -8.28 3.92 5.64
N CYS A 102 -7.51 3.03 6.26
CA CYS A 102 -6.12 2.78 5.85
C CYS A 102 -6.01 2.24 4.42
N ILE A 103 -6.90 1.32 4.03
CA ILE A 103 -6.93 0.75 2.67
C ILE A 103 -7.21 1.84 1.63
N ALA A 104 -8.13 2.77 1.92
CA ALA A 104 -8.40 3.91 1.04
C ALA A 104 -7.18 4.83 0.88
N GLU A 105 -6.47 5.12 1.97
CA GLU A 105 -5.23 5.90 1.93
C GLU A 105 -4.12 5.20 1.15
N TRP A 106 -3.88 3.90 1.41
CA TRP A 106 -2.89 3.11 0.69
C TRP A 106 -3.20 3.03 -0.80
N SER A 107 -4.47 2.83 -1.16
CA SER A 107 -4.90 2.82 -2.56
C SER A 107 -4.66 4.17 -3.22
N SER A 108 -5.03 5.27 -2.55
CA SER A 108 -4.79 6.62 -3.09
C SER A 108 -3.30 6.92 -3.27
N ASN A 109 -2.47 6.56 -2.29
CA ASN A 109 -1.02 6.69 -2.37
C ASN A 109 -0.44 5.83 -3.50
N TYR A 110 -0.96 4.62 -3.68
CA TYR A 110 -0.51 3.70 -4.71
C TYR A 110 -0.79 4.24 -6.10
N GLU A 111 -1.99 4.77 -6.35
CA GLU A 111 -2.34 5.40 -7.63
C GLU A 111 -1.48 6.63 -7.93
N MET A 112 -1.04 7.37 -6.91
CA MET A 112 -0.20 8.56 -7.09
C MET A 112 1.29 8.25 -7.23
N THR A 113 1.80 7.23 -6.54
CA THR A 113 3.24 7.02 -6.33
C THR A 113 3.74 5.62 -6.68
N GLY A 114 2.84 4.67 -6.95
CA GLY A 114 3.16 3.24 -7.08
C GLY A 114 3.49 2.56 -5.75
N SER A 115 3.18 3.19 -4.62
CA SER A 115 3.44 2.63 -3.28
C SER A 115 2.30 2.93 -2.31
N GLY A 116 2.00 2.00 -1.41
CA GLY A 116 1.05 2.23 -0.30
C GLY A 116 1.49 3.30 0.72
N GLY A 117 2.65 3.93 0.53
CA GLY A 117 3.16 4.97 1.43
C GLY A 117 4.03 4.41 2.57
N SER A 118 4.25 5.22 3.61
CA SER A 118 5.13 4.88 4.74
C SER A 118 4.49 3.90 5.72
N THR A 119 3.19 4.03 5.98
CA THR A 119 2.43 3.11 6.84
C THR A 119 2.25 1.77 6.13
N LYS A 120 2.74 0.68 6.73
CA LYS A 120 2.70 -0.67 6.12
C LYS A 120 1.58 -1.55 6.63
N TYR A 121 1.02 -1.23 7.79
CA TYR A 121 -0.10 -1.95 8.38
C TYR A 121 -0.88 -1.00 9.29
N CYS A 122 -2.13 -1.35 9.55
CA CYS A 122 -2.98 -0.71 10.53
C CYS A 122 -3.51 -1.73 11.53
N THR A 123 -3.83 -1.25 12.72
CA THR A 123 -4.50 -2.05 13.76
C THR A 123 -5.94 -1.60 13.81
N GLY A 124 -6.86 -2.52 13.55
CA GLY A 124 -8.30 -2.27 13.56
C GLY A 124 -8.86 -2.11 14.97
N SER A 125 -10.19 -1.95 15.03
CA SER A 125 -10.91 -1.60 16.26
C SER A 125 -10.76 -2.65 17.37
N ASP A 126 -10.71 -3.93 16.98
CA ASP A 126 -10.61 -5.07 17.90
C ASP A 126 -9.18 -5.64 18.03
N GLY A 127 -8.17 -4.88 17.59
CA GLY A 127 -6.77 -5.33 17.63
C GLY A 127 -6.36 -6.29 16.50
N CYS A 128 -7.27 -6.56 15.55
CA CYS A 128 -6.95 -7.19 14.27
C CYS A 128 -6.03 -6.31 13.43
N ILE A 129 -5.45 -6.85 12.35
CA ILE A 129 -4.57 -6.08 11.45
C ILE A 129 -5.06 -6.10 10.01
N CYS A 130 -4.72 -5.06 9.26
CA CYS A 130 -4.73 -5.05 7.80
C CYS A 130 -3.36 -4.55 7.30
N ILE A 131 -2.93 -5.02 6.14
CA ILE A 131 -1.57 -4.84 5.66
C ILE A 131 -1.60 -4.24 4.26
N ALA A 132 -0.84 -3.16 4.03
CA ALA A 132 -0.85 -2.47 2.73
C ALA A 132 -0.46 -3.40 1.57
N ALA A 133 0.52 -4.29 1.80
CA ALA A 133 1.00 -5.21 0.77
C ALA A 133 -0.03 -6.24 0.30
N THR A 134 -1.14 -6.44 1.02
CA THR A 134 -2.23 -7.35 0.64
C THR A 134 -3.50 -6.62 0.21
N GLU A 135 -3.47 -5.29 0.15
CA GLU A 135 -4.68 -4.46 -0.05
C GLU A 135 -4.53 -3.43 -1.17
N VAL A 136 -3.31 -3.13 -1.61
CA VAL A 136 -3.09 -2.21 -2.74
C VAL A 136 -3.61 -2.81 -4.07
N PRO A 137 -4.09 -2.01 -5.03
CA PRO A 137 -4.81 -2.48 -6.23
C PRO A 137 -4.17 -3.61 -7.08
N ASP A 138 -2.84 -3.75 -7.08
CA ASP A 138 -2.11 -4.79 -7.83
C ASP A 138 -1.38 -5.81 -6.93
N TRP A 139 -1.83 -5.98 -5.68
CA TRP A 139 -1.15 -6.88 -4.74
C TRP A 139 -1.09 -8.33 -5.27
N GLU A 140 -2.15 -8.82 -5.92
CA GLU A 140 -2.20 -10.18 -6.48
C GLU A 140 -1.13 -10.39 -7.55
N GLN A 141 -1.00 -9.43 -8.48
CA GLN A 141 0.02 -9.48 -9.53
C GLN A 141 1.43 -9.44 -8.94
N THR A 142 1.62 -8.66 -7.87
CA THR A 142 2.88 -8.62 -7.14
C THR A 142 3.23 -9.98 -6.53
N VAL A 143 2.26 -10.66 -5.92
CA VAL A 143 2.46 -12.02 -5.37
C VAL A 143 2.80 -12.99 -6.49
N VAL A 144 2.03 -13.00 -7.58
CA VAL A 144 2.27 -13.90 -8.73
C VAL A 144 3.67 -13.67 -9.32
N ALA A 145 4.05 -12.42 -9.60
CA ALA A 145 5.38 -12.12 -10.15
C ALA A 145 6.52 -12.65 -9.26
N ASN A 146 6.44 -12.41 -7.95
CA ASN A 146 7.48 -12.86 -7.02
C ASN A 146 7.56 -14.38 -6.86
N GLN A 147 6.42 -15.07 -6.93
CA GLN A 147 6.37 -16.51 -6.67
C GLN A 147 6.57 -17.36 -7.93
N CYS A 148 6.39 -16.78 -9.12
CA CYS A 148 6.23 -17.54 -10.36
C CYS A 148 7.24 -17.18 -11.46
N ASP A 149 8.14 -16.22 -11.24
CA ASP A 149 9.20 -15.85 -12.20
C ASP A 149 10.32 -16.91 -12.38
N GLY A 150 10.05 -18.16 -12.02
CA GLY A 150 10.90 -19.31 -12.28
C GLY A 150 10.30 -20.24 -13.35
N SER A 151 10.36 -19.83 -14.62
CA SER A 151 10.28 -20.63 -15.88
C SER A 151 9.21 -20.16 -16.85
N SER A 152 9.61 -19.40 -17.87
CA SER A 152 9.02 -19.45 -19.21
C SER A 152 10.02 -18.90 -20.23
N ASP A 153 10.95 -19.76 -20.66
CA ASP A 153 11.44 -19.66 -22.04
C ASP A 153 10.27 -19.95 -22.98
N SER A 154 10.16 -19.13 -24.02
CA SER A 154 9.23 -19.14 -25.16
C SER A 154 7.92 -18.32 -25.06
N SER A 155 7.87 -17.34 -25.97
CA SER A 155 6.72 -16.52 -26.44
C SER A 155 6.35 -15.24 -25.65
N SER A 156 7.10 -14.18 -25.96
CA SER A 156 6.59 -12.83 -26.27
C SER A 156 5.32 -12.38 -25.54
N SER A 157 5.47 -11.92 -24.30
CA SER A 157 4.79 -10.74 -23.74
C SER A 157 5.43 -10.47 -22.39
N GLY A 158 6.30 -9.45 -22.31
CA GLY A 158 6.82 -8.99 -21.03
C GLY A 158 5.68 -8.53 -20.10
N PRO A 159 5.93 -8.35 -18.79
CA PRO A 159 4.93 -7.85 -17.86
C PRO A 159 4.37 -6.54 -18.38
N GLN A 160 3.12 -6.56 -18.84
CA GLN A 160 2.43 -5.34 -19.21
C GLN A 160 2.12 -4.64 -17.90
N LEU A 161 3.00 -3.72 -17.49
CA LEU A 161 2.72 -2.78 -16.41
C LEU A 161 1.35 -2.16 -16.71
N ARG A 162 0.31 -2.57 -15.99
CA ARG A 162 -1.00 -1.96 -16.09
C ARG A 162 -0.90 -0.66 -15.31
N LEU A 163 -0.34 0.35 -15.98
CA LEU A 163 -0.26 1.71 -15.49
C LEU A 163 -1.68 2.30 -15.48
N THR A 164 -2.53 1.85 -14.57
CA THR A 164 -3.72 2.60 -14.17
C THR A 164 -3.22 3.94 -13.65
N GLY A 165 -3.71 5.01 -14.27
CA GLY A 165 -3.12 6.37 -14.16
C GLY A 165 -2.67 6.96 -15.50
N TRP A 166 -2.12 6.18 -16.43
CA TRP A 166 -1.75 6.70 -17.77
C TRP A 166 -2.99 7.20 -18.52
N LYS A 167 -4.11 6.46 -18.48
CA LYS A 167 -5.34 6.88 -19.17
C LYS A 167 -5.81 8.28 -18.75
N SER A 168 -5.79 8.55 -17.45
CA SER A 168 -6.17 9.85 -16.90
C SER A 168 -5.15 10.94 -17.25
N LEU A 169 -3.85 10.61 -17.29
CA LEU A 169 -2.82 11.51 -17.80
C LEU A 169 -2.99 11.81 -19.30
N ARG A 170 -3.33 10.80 -20.10
CA ARG A 170 -3.58 10.92 -21.54
C ARG A 170 -4.81 11.77 -21.83
N GLU A 171 -5.89 11.61 -21.07
CA GLU A 171 -7.08 12.47 -21.19
C GLU A 171 -6.79 13.92 -20.78
N LYS A 172 -6.00 14.14 -19.72
CA LYS A 172 -5.54 15.50 -19.35
C LYS A 172 -4.67 16.17 -20.41
N LEU A 173 -3.83 15.42 -21.14
CA LEU A 173 -3.06 15.97 -22.26
C LEU A 173 -3.95 16.28 -23.49
N ILE A 174 -5.03 15.52 -23.71
CA ILE A 174 -5.99 15.80 -24.80
C ILE A 174 -6.79 17.09 -24.51
N GLU A 175 -7.20 17.32 -23.26
CA GLU A 175 -7.99 18.50 -22.89
C GLU A 175 -7.18 19.81 -22.97
N THR A 176 -5.87 19.73 -22.75
CA THR A 176 -4.96 20.88 -22.83
C THR A 176 -4.80 21.40 -24.28
N GLU A 177 -4.75 20.51 -25.28
CA GLU A 177 -4.61 20.89 -26.70
C GLU A 177 -5.91 21.51 -27.27
N HIS A 178 -7.08 21.11 -26.77
CA HIS A 178 -8.36 21.68 -27.24
C HIS A 178 -8.62 23.10 -26.72
N SER A 179 -7.92 23.54 -25.66
CA SER A 179 -8.01 24.93 -25.19
C SER A 179 -7.20 25.93 -26.04
N PHE A 180 -6.20 25.44 -26.79
CA PHE A 180 -5.31 26.30 -27.58
C PHE A 180 -5.87 26.61 -28.99
N VAL A 181 -6.76 25.77 -29.54
CA VAL A 181 -7.27 25.91 -30.92
C VAL A 181 -8.48 26.86 -31.05
N GLN A 182 -9.04 27.37 -29.94
CA GLN A 182 -10.29 28.16 -29.98
C GLN A 182 -10.10 29.68 -29.87
N VAL A 183 -8.87 30.21 -29.95
CA VAL A 183 -8.62 31.66 -29.96
C VAL A 183 -8.27 32.21 -31.35
N GLU A 184 -7.97 31.36 -32.35
CA GLU A 184 -7.46 31.82 -33.64
C GLU A 184 -8.43 31.70 -34.83
N THR A 185 -9.75 31.75 -34.56
CA THR A 185 -10.76 31.92 -35.63
C THR A 185 -11.71 33.06 -35.33
N ARG A 186 -11.19 34.29 -35.33
CA ARG A 186 -11.95 35.49 -35.70
C ARG A 186 -11.00 36.67 -35.84
N LEU A 187 -10.64 37.01 -37.08
CA LEU A 187 -10.79 38.36 -37.62
C LEU A 187 -10.47 38.38 -39.12
N ASP A 188 -11.46 38.90 -39.83
CA ASP A 188 -11.61 39.03 -41.28
C ASP A 188 -10.57 40.01 -41.88
N ALA A 189 -10.26 39.81 -43.15
CA ALA A 189 -9.43 40.70 -43.94
C ALA A 189 -10.25 41.91 -44.43
N THR A 190 -9.84 43.15 -44.12
CA THR A 190 -10.04 44.33 -44.99
C THR A 190 -9.03 45.44 -44.65
N VAL A 191 -8.62 46.12 -45.72
CA VAL A 191 -7.50 47.04 -45.96
C VAL A 191 -7.72 48.49 -45.45
N ARG A 192 -6.59 49.19 -45.15
CA ARG A 192 -6.36 50.67 -45.01
C ARG A 192 -7.04 51.34 -43.80
N SER A 193 -6.41 52.19 -42.98
CA SER A 193 -5.41 53.24 -43.21
C SER A 193 -4.56 53.50 -41.94
N GLU A 194 -3.66 54.46 -42.07
CA GLU A 194 -2.51 54.85 -41.26
C GLU A 194 -2.73 55.24 -39.78
N GLU A 195 -1.59 55.18 -39.06
CA GLU A 195 -1.14 56.11 -38.01
C GLU A 195 -1.50 55.84 -36.53
N SER A 196 -0.42 55.66 -35.77
CA SER A 196 -0.09 56.41 -34.55
C SER A 196 0.24 55.55 -33.32
N LEU A 197 1.32 55.98 -32.67
CA LEU A 197 2.04 55.44 -31.52
C LEU A 197 1.21 55.43 -30.22
N SER A 198 1.77 54.75 -29.20
CA SER A 198 1.36 54.61 -27.77
C SER A 198 0.39 53.45 -27.56
N GLU A 199 0.56 52.53 -26.60
CA GLU A 199 1.12 52.64 -25.26
C GLU A 199 1.44 51.21 -24.76
N ALA A 200 2.57 51.00 -24.08
CA ALA A 200 2.92 49.70 -23.50
C ALA A 200 2.14 49.47 -22.19
N PRO A 201 1.54 48.28 -21.95
CA PRO A 201 0.89 48.01 -20.68
C PRO A 201 1.93 47.71 -19.59
N SER A 202 1.83 48.46 -18.49
CA SER A 202 2.63 48.31 -17.27
C SER A 202 2.42 46.96 -16.61
N VAL A 203 3.46 46.13 -16.56
CA VAL A 203 3.50 44.92 -15.72
C VAL A 203 3.61 45.35 -14.26
N VAL A 204 2.56 45.12 -13.48
CA VAL A 204 2.61 45.21 -12.02
C VAL A 204 3.08 43.85 -11.48
N VAL A 205 4.26 43.85 -10.85
CA VAL A 205 4.81 42.70 -10.15
C VAL A 205 4.25 42.72 -8.74
N ASP A 206 3.31 41.84 -8.44
CA ASP A 206 2.80 41.65 -7.08
C ASP A 206 3.85 40.87 -6.27
N VAL A 207 4.47 41.57 -5.32
CA VAL A 207 5.48 41.02 -4.41
C VAL A 207 4.75 40.41 -3.22
N CYS A 208 4.82 39.09 -3.07
CA CYS A 208 4.34 38.37 -1.88
C CYS A 208 4.98 38.96 -0.60
N PRO A 209 4.20 39.37 0.43
CA PRO A 209 4.76 39.75 1.72
C PRO A 209 5.25 38.51 2.49
N ALA A 210 6.44 38.61 3.07
CA ALA A 210 7.00 37.59 3.95
C ALA A 210 6.18 37.44 5.26
N PRO A 211 6.09 36.22 5.83
CA PRO A 211 5.42 36.02 7.11
C PRO A 211 6.25 36.57 8.29
N PRO A 212 5.59 37.04 9.37
CA PRO A 212 6.28 37.61 10.53
C PRO A 212 7.04 36.54 11.33
N ARG A 213 8.22 36.92 11.82
CA ARG A 213 9.05 36.13 12.75
C ARG A 213 8.39 36.06 14.12
N SER A 214 8.20 34.85 14.65
CA SER A 214 7.84 34.61 16.05
C SER A 214 8.98 35.01 17.00
N PRO A 215 8.69 35.56 18.20
CA PRO A 215 9.72 35.81 19.20
C PRO A 215 10.08 34.52 19.95
N ALA A 216 11.35 34.44 20.34
CA ALA A 216 11.91 33.38 21.18
C ALA A 216 11.30 33.45 22.59
N VAL A 217 10.82 32.32 23.10
CA VAL A 217 10.50 32.14 24.52
C VAL A 217 11.69 31.44 25.17
N GLU A 218 12.37 32.22 26.01
CA GLU A 218 13.43 31.82 26.92
C GLU A 218 12.83 31.03 28.09
N SER A 219 12.99 29.71 28.09
CA SER A 219 12.67 28.89 29.28
C SER A 219 13.81 29.01 30.28
N GLN A 220 13.63 29.91 31.25
CA GLN A 220 14.44 29.97 32.47
C GLN A 220 14.26 28.67 33.27
N TYR A 221 15.37 27.95 33.39
CA TYR A 221 15.60 26.89 34.39
C TYR A 221 15.46 27.47 35.80
N MET A 222 14.49 26.99 36.58
CA MET A 222 14.47 27.12 38.04
C MET A 222 14.62 25.73 38.64
N MET A 223 15.77 25.52 39.29
CA MET A 223 16.10 24.34 40.07
C MET A 223 15.25 24.31 41.36
N ALA A 224 14.69 23.14 41.68
CA ALA A 224 14.12 22.87 43.01
C ALA A 224 15.12 22.04 43.83
N PRO A 225 15.48 22.42 45.06
CA PRO A 225 16.18 21.54 45.98
C PRO A 225 15.23 20.86 46.97
N MET A 226 15.52 19.57 47.21
CA MET A 226 15.28 18.68 48.37
C MET A 226 14.01 18.82 49.21
#